data_AF-A0A1S3H836-F1
#
_entry.id   AF-A0A1S3H836-F1
#
_cell.length_a   1.000
_cell.length_b   1.000
_cell.length_c   1.000
_cell.angle_alpha   90.00
_cell.angle_beta   90.00
_cell.angle_gamma   90.00
#
_symmetry.space_group_name_H-M   'P 1'
#
loop_
_entity.id
_entity.type
_entity.pdbx_description
1 polymer ?
#
loop_
_entity_poly.entity_id
_entity_poly.type
_entity_poly.pdbx_seq_one_letter_code
_entity_poly.pdbx_strand_id
1 'polypeptide(L)'
;MRQFVQYVRGQVVTCTTAADKLLCGYYVASRRVRSSSVQGTDFPVTAMKTLTSLSKAHAKLSLRREVTPEDAVMAILLYEEYITDRCGCSVLNVQPLRHCRNQDIGTYIGPQNDSQMKHFHTQLLRFCAAHAGDIEMGSTEE
;
A
#
# COMPACT_ATOMS: atom_id res chain seq x y z
N MET A 1 14.56 -18.59 12.24
CA MET A 1 14.02 -17.22 12.06
C MET A 1 15.09 -16.12 12.05
N ARG A 2 15.99 -16.03 13.05
CA ARG A 2 17.01 -14.94 13.13
C ARG A 2 17.93 -14.85 11.90
N GLN A 3 18.45 -15.98 11.43
CA GLN A 3 19.31 -16.05 10.24
C GLN A 3 18.58 -15.61 8.97
N PHE A 4 17.31 -16.02 8.81
CA PHE A 4 16.46 -15.57 7.70
C PHE A 4 16.28 -14.05 7.71
N VAL A 5 15.89 -13.48 8.86
CA VAL A 5 15.71 -12.02 8.98
C VAL A 5 17.01 -11.27 8.70
N GLN A 6 18.16 -11.77 9.18
CA GLN A 6 19.47 -11.20 8.88
C GLN A 6 19.78 -11.21 7.38
N TYR A 7 19.50 -12.33 6.71
CA TYR A 7 19.70 -12.48 5.27
C TYR A 7 18.86 -11.47 4.48
N VAL A 8 17.53 -11.45 4.70
CA VAL A 8 16.62 -10.58 3.92
C VAL A 8 16.82 -9.10 4.24
N ARG A 9 17.32 -8.75 5.43
CA ARG A 9 17.62 -7.36 5.80
C ARG A 9 18.65 -6.73 4.86
N GLY A 10 19.72 -7.47 4.54
CA GLY A 10 20.80 -6.99 3.66
C GLY A 10 20.46 -7.00 2.17
N GLN A 11 19.35 -7.61 1.78
CA GLN A 11 18.94 -7.72 0.38
C GLN A 11 18.64 -6.33 -0.23
N VAL A 12 19.18 -6.06 -1.41
CA VAL A 12 18.80 -4.89 -2.22
C VAL A 12 17.53 -5.22 -2.98
N VAL A 13 16.54 -4.33 -2.91
CA VAL A 13 15.24 -4.48 -3.56
C VAL A 13 14.87 -3.20 -4.31
N THR A 14 14.55 -3.34 -5.59
CA THR A 14 14.11 -2.28 -6.50
C THR A 14 12.58 -2.30 -6.66
N CYS A 15 12.00 -1.20 -7.13
CA CYS A 15 10.58 -1.15 -7.47
C CYS A 15 10.39 -1.34 -8.97
N THR A 16 9.42 -2.17 -9.35
CA THR A 16 8.93 -2.17 -10.73
C THR A 16 8.21 -0.87 -11.02
N THR A 17 8.20 -0.44 -12.29
CA THR A 17 7.49 0.78 -12.72
C THR A 17 6.00 0.73 -12.36
N ALA A 18 5.37 -0.45 -12.46
CA ALA A 18 3.96 -0.62 -12.13
C ALA A 18 3.70 -0.42 -10.62
N ALA A 19 4.54 -0.99 -9.74
CA ALA A 19 4.43 -0.79 -8.31
C ALA A 19 4.66 0.67 -7.91
N ASP A 20 5.67 1.31 -8.51
CA ASP A 20 6.00 2.71 -8.24
C ASP A 20 4.86 3.66 -8.64
N LYS A 21 4.30 3.48 -9.85
CA LYS A 21 3.10 4.21 -10.30
C LYS A 21 1.92 4.04 -9.35
N LEU A 22 1.71 2.84 -8.81
CA LEU A 22 0.62 2.59 -7.89
C LEU A 22 0.80 3.32 -6.55
N LEU A 23 2.02 3.27 -5.98
CA LEU A 23 2.38 3.99 -4.76
C LEU A 23 2.25 5.52 -4.92
N CYS A 24 2.79 6.05 -6.01
CA CYS A 24 2.70 7.47 -6.38
C CYS A 24 1.25 7.91 -6.61
N GLY A 25 0.49 7.14 -7.39
CA GLY A 25 -0.92 7.40 -7.65
C GLY A 25 -1.74 7.46 -6.36
N TYR A 26 -1.55 6.48 -5.47
CA TYR A 26 -2.23 6.45 -4.18
C TYR A 26 -1.87 7.66 -3.31
N TYR A 27 -0.57 8.00 -3.21
CA TYR A 27 -0.12 9.13 -2.41
C TYR A 27 -0.72 10.46 -2.88
N VAL A 28 -0.68 10.71 -4.19
CA VAL A 28 -1.22 11.95 -4.78
C VAL A 28 -2.73 12.03 -4.62
N ALA A 29 -3.45 10.95 -4.97
CA ALA A 29 -4.90 10.86 -4.81
C ALA A 29 -5.30 11.10 -3.34
N SER A 30 -4.63 10.42 -2.41
CA SER A 30 -4.83 10.55 -0.97
C SER A 30 -4.63 11.97 -0.46
N ARG A 31 -3.54 12.62 -0.89
CA ARG A 31 -3.24 14.01 -0.49
C ARG A 31 -4.31 14.96 -0.99
N ARG A 32 -4.75 14.84 -2.24
CA ARG A 32 -5.79 15.70 -2.83
C ARG A 32 -7.15 15.52 -2.14
N VAL A 33 -7.59 14.29 -1.94
CA VAL A 33 -8.90 14.00 -1.33
C VAL A 33 -8.92 14.42 0.14
N ARG A 34 -7.84 14.17 0.89
CA ARG A 34 -7.80 14.49 2.33
C ARG A 34 -7.62 15.98 2.60
N SER A 35 -6.76 16.66 1.85
CA SER A 35 -6.58 18.12 1.98
C SER A 35 -7.78 18.94 1.50
N SER A 36 -8.65 18.39 0.64
CA SER A 36 -9.90 19.06 0.22
C SER A 36 -11.09 18.80 1.16
N SER A 37 -10.96 17.91 2.14
CA SER A 37 -12.01 17.60 3.09
C SER A 37 -12.15 18.70 4.16
N VAL A 38 -13.39 18.93 4.65
CA VAL A 38 -13.71 19.92 5.70
C VAL A 38 -12.93 19.69 7.01
N GLN A 39 -12.41 18.47 7.23
CA GLN A 39 -11.61 18.12 8.40
C GLN A 39 -10.09 18.34 8.22
N GLY A 40 -9.63 18.70 7.01
CA GLY A 40 -8.30 19.27 6.77
C GLY A 40 -7.11 18.48 7.28
N THR A 41 -7.22 17.16 7.48
CA THR A 41 -6.09 16.35 7.96
C THR A 41 -5.08 16.16 6.83
N ASP A 42 -3.94 16.85 6.94
CA ASP A 42 -2.87 16.75 5.97
C ASP A 42 -2.35 15.32 5.86
N PHE A 43 -2.29 14.82 4.63
CA PHE A 43 -1.70 13.52 4.37
C PHE A 43 -0.18 13.57 4.63
N PRO A 44 0.37 12.74 5.53
CA PRO A 44 1.76 12.89 5.96
C PRO A 44 2.75 12.81 4.79
N VAL A 45 3.70 13.74 4.73
CA VAL A 45 4.79 13.69 3.73
C VAL A 45 5.65 12.43 3.87
N THR A 46 5.69 11.84 5.06
CA THR A 46 6.39 10.59 5.36
C THR A 46 5.65 9.35 4.85
N ALA A 47 4.38 9.47 4.44
CA ALA A 47 3.56 8.35 3.97
C ALA A 47 4.24 7.60 2.81
N MET A 48 4.77 8.33 1.83
CA MET A 48 5.47 7.73 0.69
C MET A 48 6.64 6.85 1.14
N LYS A 49 7.49 7.38 2.05
CA LYS A 49 8.63 6.63 2.59
C LYS A 49 8.17 5.36 3.32
N THR A 50 7.10 5.46 4.11
CA THR A 50 6.52 4.31 4.83
C THR A 50 6.00 3.26 3.86
N LEU A 51 5.21 3.65 2.87
CA LEU A 51 4.66 2.75 1.86
C LEU A 51 5.77 2.02 1.07
N THR A 52 6.75 2.75 0.54
CA THR A 52 7.89 2.15 -0.16
C THR A 52 8.67 1.20 0.75
N SER A 53 8.85 1.55 2.02
CA SER A 53 9.57 0.70 2.99
C SER A 53 8.80 -0.58 3.28
N LEU A 54 7.46 -0.49 3.45
CA LEU A 54 6.59 -1.65 3.66
C LEU A 54 6.59 -2.58 2.44
N SER A 55 6.42 -2.05 1.23
CA SER A 55 6.43 -2.86 0.01
C SER A 55 7.78 -3.55 -0.22
N LYS A 56 8.91 -2.85 0.03
CA LYS A 56 10.24 -3.47 -0.01
C LYS A 56 10.43 -4.52 1.07
N ALA A 57 9.93 -4.30 2.28
CA ALA A 57 9.98 -5.29 3.35
C ALA A 57 9.17 -6.54 2.97
N HIS A 58 8.00 -6.37 2.36
CA HIS A 58 7.18 -7.50 1.89
C HIS A 58 7.92 -8.30 0.81
N ALA A 59 8.46 -7.65 -0.22
CA ALA A 59 9.28 -8.31 -1.25
C ALA A 59 10.48 -9.05 -0.65
N LYS A 60 11.20 -8.44 0.31
CA LYS A 60 12.31 -9.07 1.05
C LYS A 60 11.87 -10.33 1.79
N LEU A 61 10.76 -10.28 2.51
CA LEU A 61 10.21 -11.42 3.24
C LEU A 61 9.72 -12.52 2.28
N SER A 62 9.31 -12.16 1.06
CA SER A 62 9.04 -13.10 -0.03
C SER A 62 10.31 -13.57 -0.77
N LEU A 63 11.52 -13.21 -0.30
CA LEU A 63 12.80 -13.50 -0.96
C LEU A 63 12.93 -12.94 -2.39
N ARG A 64 12.11 -11.94 -2.76
CA ARG A 64 12.12 -11.29 -4.07
C ARG A 64 13.02 -10.05 -4.07
N ARG A 65 13.63 -9.79 -5.22
CA ARG A 65 14.50 -8.61 -5.44
C ARG A 65 13.77 -7.41 -6.05
N GLU A 66 12.49 -7.60 -6.39
CA GLU A 66 11.66 -6.57 -7.00
C GLU A 66 10.33 -6.48 -6.28
N VAL A 67 9.88 -5.24 -6.04
CA VAL A 67 8.53 -4.93 -5.56
C VAL A 67 7.56 -5.04 -6.73
N THR A 68 6.55 -5.88 -6.57
CA THR A 68 5.46 -6.06 -7.53
C THR A 68 4.23 -5.23 -7.13
N PRO A 69 3.24 -5.05 -8.01
CA PRO A 69 2.01 -4.34 -7.66
C PRO A 69 1.32 -4.91 -6.42
N GLU A 70 1.37 -6.23 -6.20
CA GLU A 70 0.76 -6.90 -5.05
C GLU A 70 1.38 -6.43 -3.72
N ASP A 71 2.69 -6.17 -3.70
CA ASP A 71 3.37 -5.61 -2.53
C ASP A 71 2.95 -4.17 -2.23
N ALA A 72 2.72 -3.39 -3.29
CA ALA A 72 2.24 -2.02 -3.18
C ALA A 72 0.79 -2.00 -2.68
N VAL A 73 -0.07 -2.86 -3.24
CA VAL A 73 -1.47 -3.03 -2.80
C VAL A 73 -1.53 -3.41 -1.32
N MET A 74 -0.74 -4.40 -0.89
CA MET A 74 -0.70 -4.84 0.51
C MET A 74 -0.22 -3.71 1.44
N ALA A 75 0.84 -3.00 1.07
CA ALA A 75 1.33 -1.87 1.87
C ALA A 75 0.30 -0.74 2.00
N ILE A 76 -0.42 -0.43 0.91
CA ILE A 76 -1.48 0.59 0.90
C ILE A 76 -2.66 0.16 1.77
N LEU A 77 -3.09 -1.11 1.70
CA LEU A 77 -4.16 -1.64 2.55
C LEU A 77 -3.83 -1.46 4.03
N LEU A 78 -2.64 -1.92 4.45
CA LEU A 78 -2.17 -1.79 5.83
C LEU A 78 -2.06 -0.32 6.27
N TYR A 79 -1.64 0.56 5.37
CA TYR A 79 -1.53 1.98 5.67
C TYR A 79 -2.90 2.65 5.79
N GLU A 80 -3.88 2.27 4.98
CA GLU A 80 -5.27 2.70 5.12
C GLU A 80 -5.90 2.19 6.42
N GLU A 81 -5.66 0.93 6.79
CA GLU A 81 -6.11 0.41 8.09
C GLU A 81 -5.57 1.26 9.24
N TYR A 82 -4.26 1.56 9.21
CA TYR A 82 -3.62 2.44 10.19
C TYR A 82 -4.23 3.85 10.24
N ILE A 83 -4.44 4.49 9.08
CA ILE A 83 -5.04 5.82 9.03
C ILE A 83 -6.48 5.78 9.53
N THR A 84 -7.23 4.75 9.17
CA THR A 84 -8.64 4.63 9.56
C THR A 84 -8.78 4.43 11.05
N ASP A 85 -7.87 3.65 11.67
CA ASP A 85 -7.82 3.50 13.12
C ASP A 85 -7.49 4.83 13.82
N ARG A 86 -6.61 5.65 13.23
CA ARG A 86 -6.20 6.96 13.78
C ARG A 86 -7.23 8.07 13.61
N CYS A 87 -7.87 8.14 12.45
CA CYS A 87 -8.69 9.28 12.02
C CYS A 87 -10.18 8.95 11.91
N GLY A 88 -10.56 7.67 11.99
CA GLY A 88 -11.95 7.21 11.91
C GLY A 88 -12.53 7.10 10.48
N CYS A 89 -11.78 7.48 9.44
CA CYS A 89 -12.26 7.42 8.06
C CYS A 89 -11.18 6.93 7.07
N SER A 90 -11.59 6.06 6.15
CA SER A 90 -10.79 5.62 4.99
C SER A 90 -11.33 6.24 3.71
N VAL A 91 -10.43 6.71 2.83
CA VAL A 91 -10.80 7.13 1.47
C VAL A 91 -11.06 5.94 0.53
N LEU A 92 -10.62 4.75 0.94
CA LEU A 92 -10.83 3.48 0.25
C LEU A 92 -11.83 2.58 1.00
N ASN A 93 -12.62 3.13 1.93
CA ASN A 93 -13.60 2.37 2.72
C ASN A 93 -13.00 1.12 3.41
N VAL A 94 -11.72 1.17 3.74
CA VAL A 94 -11.03 0.12 4.50
C VAL A 94 -11.47 0.22 5.96
N GLN A 95 -11.79 -0.92 6.57
CA GLN A 95 -12.11 -0.98 8.00
C GLN A 95 -10.92 -1.54 8.76
N PRO A 96 -10.56 -0.98 9.93
CA PRO A 96 -9.48 -1.52 10.75
C PRO A 96 -9.80 -2.97 11.12
N LEU A 97 -8.93 -3.88 10.70
CA LEU A 97 -9.11 -5.29 10.96
C LEU A 97 -8.79 -5.55 12.44
N ARG A 98 -9.71 -6.18 13.17
CA ARG A 98 -9.43 -6.66 14.53
C ARG A 98 -8.58 -7.92 14.43
N HIS A 99 -7.27 -7.74 14.30
CA HIS A 99 -6.36 -8.88 14.15
C HIS A 99 -6.53 -9.87 15.32
N CYS A 100 -6.90 -11.09 14.95
CA CYS A 100 -6.67 -12.34 15.65
C CYS A 100 -6.90 -12.33 17.17
N ARG A 101 -8.15 -12.59 17.58
CA ARG A 101 -8.38 -13.32 18.85
C ARG A 101 -9.09 -14.66 18.64
N ASN A 102 -10.05 -14.75 17.69
CA ASN A 102 -10.93 -15.91 17.53
C ASN A 102 -11.21 -16.33 16.06
N GLN A 103 -10.45 -15.87 15.06
CA GLN A 103 -10.74 -16.16 13.65
C GLN A 103 -9.79 -17.22 13.08
N ASP A 104 -10.32 -18.07 12.20
CA ASP A 104 -9.58 -19.14 11.51
C ASP A 104 -8.52 -18.55 10.56
N ILE A 105 -7.28 -19.01 10.69
CA ILE A 105 -6.15 -18.58 9.86
C ILE A 105 -6.41 -18.83 8.36
N GLY A 106 -7.22 -19.84 8.01
CA GLY A 106 -7.61 -20.12 6.62
C GLY A 106 -8.43 -19.01 5.96
N THR A 107 -9.10 -18.16 6.75
CA THR A 107 -9.80 -16.98 6.21
C THR A 107 -8.83 -15.85 5.82
N TYR A 108 -7.66 -15.80 6.44
CA TYR A 108 -6.58 -14.83 6.16
C TYR A 108 -5.60 -15.34 5.12
N ILE A 109 -5.39 -16.65 5.07
CA ILE A 109 -4.43 -17.32 4.19
C ILE A 109 -5.24 -18.28 3.32
N GLY A 110 -5.80 -17.77 2.23
CA GLY A 110 -6.65 -18.56 1.34
C GLY A 110 -7.34 -17.79 0.22
N PRO A 111 -8.15 -18.48 -0.60
CA PRO A 111 -8.78 -17.91 -1.80
C PRO A 111 -9.69 -16.70 -1.54
N GLN A 112 -10.29 -16.64 -0.34
CA GLN A 112 -11.11 -15.54 0.10
C GLN A 112 -10.28 -14.26 0.24
N ASN A 113 -9.13 -14.35 0.91
CA ASN A 113 -8.18 -13.25 1.02
C ASN A 113 -7.66 -12.83 -0.36
N ASP A 114 -7.30 -13.78 -1.22
CA ASP A 114 -6.86 -13.47 -2.59
C ASP A 114 -7.93 -12.69 -3.38
N SER A 115 -9.19 -13.07 -3.21
CA SER A 115 -10.33 -12.39 -3.84
C SER A 115 -10.54 -10.98 -3.27
N GLN A 116 -10.41 -10.81 -1.96
CA GLN A 116 -10.47 -9.51 -1.30
C GLN A 116 -9.33 -8.59 -1.76
N MET A 117 -8.10 -9.11 -1.85
CA MET A 117 -6.94 -8.36 -2.33
C MET A 117 -7.10 -7.93 -3.79
N LYS A 118 -7.65 -8.78 -4.66
CA LYS A 118 -7.98 -8.41 -6.05
C LYS A 118 -9.06 -7.33 -6.13
N HIS A 119 -10.08 -7.44 -5.28
CA HIS A 119 -11.14 -6.43 -5.20
C HIS A 119 -10.58 -5.08 -4.75
N PHE A 120 -9.78 -5.08 -3.68
CA PHE A 120 -9.11 -3.88 -3.17
C PHE A 120 -8.16 -3.28 -4.20
N HIS A 121 -7.39 -4.09 -4.93
CA HIS A 121 -6.54 -3.60 -6.02
C HIS A 121 -7.37 -2.90 -7.11
N THR A 122 -8.51 -3.47 -7.51
CA THR A 122 -9.39 -2.85 -8.50
C THR A 122 -9.95 -1.52 -8.00
N GLN A 123 -10.36 -1.46 -6.73
CA GLN A 123 -10.84 -0.23 -6.10
C GLN A 123 -9.75 0.84 -6.04
N LEU A 124 -8.53 0.45 -5.68
CA LEU A 124 -7.36 1.32 -5.63
C LEU A 124 -7.05 1.92 -6.99
N LEU A 125 -7.06 1.11 -8.07
CA LEU A 125 -6.84 1.61 -9.42
C LEU A 125 -7.88 2.65 -9.83
N ARG A 126 -9.16 2.42 -9.53
CA ARG A 126 -10.25 3.38 -9.78
C ARG A 126 -10.06 4.67 -8.98
N PHE A 127 -9.68 4.56 -7.71
CA PHE A 127 -9.40 5.69 -6.85
C PHE A 127 -8.25 6.55 -7.39
N CYS A 128 -7.15 5.92 -7.78
CA CYS A 128 -6.02 6.62 -8.40
C CYS A 128 -6.45 7.30 -9.70
N ALA A 129 -7.18 6.62 -10.58
CA ALA A 129 -7.67 7.21 -11.83
C ALA A 129 -8.58 8.44 -11.59
N ALA A 130 -9.43 8.40 -10.55
CA ALA A 130 -10.35 9.49 -10.24
C ALA A 130 -9.67 10.73 -9.63
N HIS A 131 -8.54 10.56 -8.92
CA HIS A 131 -8.01 11.61 -8.05
C HIS A 131 -6.53 11.93 -8.25
N ALA A 132 -5.72 11.03 -8.81
CA ALA A 132 -4.30 11.27 -9.07
C ALA A 132 -4.07 12.09 -10.36
N GLY A 133 -5.04 12.11 -11.27
CA GLY A 133 -4.89 12.68 -12.62
C GLY A 133 -3.89 11.88 -13.46
N ASP A 134 -3.64 12.30 -14.70
CA ASP A 134 -2.53 11.79 -15.48
C ASP A 134 -1.23 12.21 -14.80
N ILE A 135 -0.71 11.35 -13.93
CA ILE A 135 0.68 11.43 -13.52
C ILE A 135 1.49 11.00 -14.75
N GLU A 136 1.68 11.94 -15.68
CA GLU A 136 2.84 11.93 -16.55
C GLU A 136 4.04 12.21 -15.64
N MET A 137 4.59 11.14 -15.05
CA MET A 137 5.93 11.23 -14.51
C MET A 137 6.82 11.48 -15.71
N GLY A 138 7.34 12.71 -15.78
CA GLY A 138 8.26 13.14 -16.81
C GLY A 138 9.25 12.03 -17.12
N SER A 139 9.32 11.68 -18.40
CA SER A 139 10.50 11.08 -18.99
C SER A 139 11.72 11.73 -18.36
N THR A 140 12.57 10.90 -17.77
CA THR A 140 13.91 11.31 -17.41
C THR A 140 14.59 11.74 -18.71
N GLU A 141 14.57 13.03 -19.00
CA GLU A 141 15.48 13.65 -19.96
C GLU A 141 16.72 14.07 -19.17
N GLU A 142 17.84 13.48 -19.62
CA GLU A 142 19.26 13.70 -19.31
C GLU A 142 19.84 13.11 -18.01
#